data_AF-A0A3B8NXF4-F1
#
_entry.id   AF-A0A3B8NXF4-F1
#
_cell.length_a   1.000
_cell.length_b   1.000
_cell.length_c   1.000
_cell.angle_alpha   90.00
_cell.angle_beta   90.00
_cell.angle_gamma   90.00
#
_symmetry.space_group_name_H-M   'P 1'
#
loop_
_entity.id
_entity.type
_entity.pdbx_description
1 polymer ?
#
loop_
_entity_poly.entity_id
_entity_poly.type
_entity_poly.pdbx_seq_one_letter_code
_entity_poly.pdbx_strand_id
1 'polypeptide(L)'
;MRQTFRAYKRFHQNALAPGRGAAALPALSVIPSFSPERKRRLRTVALVSLVLFALCFVLSYIVCTIVAGSLEFWHVWGWFSV
;
A
#
# COMPACT_ATOMS: atom_id res chain seq x y z
N MET A 1 14.10 2.51 -1.97
CA MET A 1 14.57 2.91 -3.31
C MET A 1 16.04 2.57 -3.55
N ARG A 2 17.01 3.17 -2.83
CA ARG A 2 18.44 2.92 -3.12
C ARG A 2 18.88 1.47 -2.89
N GLN A 3 18.32 0.76 -1.90
CA GLN A 3 18.65 -0.64 -1.60
C GLN A 3 18.02 -1.62 -2.60
N THR A 4 16.77 -1.41 -2.98
CA THR A 4 16.08 -2.24 -3.99
C THR A 4 16.75 -2.11 -5.36
N PHE A 5 17.14 -0.91 -5.75
CA PHE A 5 17.89 -0.68 -6.99
C PHE A 5 19.29 -1.34 -6.96
N ARG A 6 19.97 -1.32 -5.81
CA ARG A 6 21.26 -2.01 -5.63
C ARG A 6 21.12 -3.53 -5.68
N ALA A 7 20.09 -4.10 -5.05
CA ALA A 7 19.81 -5.52 -5.11
C ALA A 7 19.47 -5.96 -6.55
N TYR A 8 18.64 -5.18 -7.26
CA TYR A 8 18.30 -5.42 -8.66
C TYR A 8 19.52 -5.36 -9.59
N LYS A 9 20.36 -4.32 -9.45
CA LYS A 9 21.62 -4.20 -10.21
C LYS A 9 22.54 -5.40 -9.99
N ARG A 10 22.65 -5.88 -8.75
CA ARG A 10 23.53 -7.01 -8.38
C ARG A 10 22.97 -8.35 -8.86
N PHE A 11 21.65 -8.51 -8.87
CA PHE A 11 20.96 -9.64 -9.51
C PHE A 11 21.25 -9.68 -11.02
N HIS A 12 21.15 -8.54 -11.70
CA HIS A 12 21.47 -8.44 -13.13
C HIS A 12 22.95 -8.74 -13.41
N GLN A 13 23.86 -8.26 -12.57
CA GLN A 13 25.29 -8.58 -12.67
C GLN A 13 25.58 -10.07 -12.46
N ASN A 14 24.91 -10.72 -11.50
CA ASN A 14 25.04 -12.15 -11.27
C ASN A 14 24.43 -13.00 -12.40
N ALA A 15 23.35 -12.54 -13.04
CA ALA A 15 22.76 -13.22 -14.19
C ALA A 15 23.68 -13.23 -15.42
N LEU A 16 24.51 -12.20 -15.59
CA LEU A 16 25.50 -12.09 -16.69
C LEU A 16 26.88 -12.67 -16.33
N ALA A 17 27.11 -13.05 -15.08
CA ALA A 17 28.39 -13.58 -14.60
C ALA A 17 28.82 -14.91 -15.29
N PRO A 18 27.92 -15.86 -15.61
CA PRO A 18 28.28 -17.09 -16.31
C PRO A 18 28.88 -16.84 -17.71
N GLY A 19 28.39 -15.83 -18.43
CA GLY A 19 28.90 -15.46 -19.76
C GLY A 19 30.22 -14.68 -19.73
N ARG A 20 30.69 -14.26 -18.54
CA ARG A 20 31.92 -13.47 -18.34
C ARG A 20 33.01 -14.21 -17.58
N GLY A 21 32.79 -15.48 -17.20
CA GLY A 21 33.72 -16.25 -16.37
C GLY A 21 33.93 -15.66 -14.97
N ALA A 22 33.02 -14.80 -14.50
CA ALA A 22 33.14 -14.12 -13.22
C ALA A 22 32.39 -14.88 -12.12
N ALA A 23 32.93 -14.91 -10.90
CA ALA A 23 32.25 -15.52 -9.76
C ALA A 23 31.01 -14.72 -9.35
N ALA A 24 29.89 -15.42 -9.10
CA ALA A 24 28.65 -14.78 -8.66
C ALA A 24 28.82 -14.17 -7.26
N LEU A 25 28.41 -12.91 -7.09
CA LEU A 25 28.45 -12.23 -5.79
C LEU A 25 27.28 -12.71 -4.90
N PRO A 26 27.42 -12.69 -3.56
CA PRO A 26 26.31 -13.03 -2.67
C PRO A 26 25.11 -12.12 -2.91
N ALA A 27 23.93 -12.74 -3.04
CA ALA A 27 22.69 -12.05 -3.32
C ALA A 27 22.36 -11.09 -2.17
N LEU A 28 22.22 -9.80 -2.50
CA LEU A 28 21.88 -8.78 -1.52
C LEU A 28 20.38 -8.85 -1.24
N SER A 29 19.99 -8.82 0.03
CA SER A 29 18.58 -8.90 0.42
C SER A 29 17.76 -7.75 -0.20
N VAL A 30 16.71 -8.14 -0.94
CA VAL A 30 15.79 -7.22 -1.63
C VAL A 30 14.86 -6.50 -0.65
N ILE A 31 14.79 -6.98 0.61
CA ILE A 31 13.95 -6.38 1.65
C ILE A 31 14.43 -4.95 1.90
N PRO A 32 13.61 -3.93 1.59
CA PRO A 32 13.96 -2.56 1.87
C PRO A 32 14.02 -2.38 3.40
N SER A 33 15.22 -2.17 3.96
CA SER A 33 15.34 -1.79 5.36
C SER A 33 15.00 -0.30 5.47
N PHE A 34 13.74 0.00 5.76
CA PHE A 34 13.37 1.34 6.19
C PHE A 34 14.02 1.60 7.55
N SER A 35 14.54 2.81 7.77
CA SER A 35 14.98 3.19 9.10
C SER A 35 13.80 3.03 10.08
N PRO A 36 14.05 2.56 11.32
CA PRO A 36 12.98 2.31 12.28
C PRO A 36 12.09 3.55 12.50
N GLU A 37 12.65 4.74 12.42
CA GLU A 37 11.94 6.03 12.47
C GLU A 37 10.95 6.21 11.31
N ARG A 38 11.36 5.95 10.07
CA ARG A 38 10.48 6.06 8.88
C ARG A 38 9.37 5.01 8.92
N LYS A 39 9.68 3.80 9.39
CA LYS A 39 8.69 2.72 9.55
C LYS A 39 7.63 3.11 10.58
N ARG A 40 8.04 3.70 11.71
CA ARG A 40 7.11 4.23 12.74
C ARG A 40 6.22 5.33 12.16
N ARG A 41 6.80 6.33 11.49
CA ARG A 41 6.04 7.43 10.86
C ARG A 41 5.02 6.92 9.84
N LEU A 42 5.42 6.00 8.96
CA LEU A 42 4.51 5.42 7.96
C LEU A 42 3.34 4.69 8.61
N ARG A 43 3.61 3.92 9.67
CA ARG A 43 2.56 3.21 10.42
C ARG A 43 1.60 4.19 11.09
N THR A 44 2.11 5.25 11.73
CA THR A 44 1.27 6.28 12.35
C THR A 44 0.39 6.97 11.31
N VAL A 45 0.96 7.39 10.18
CA VAL A 45 0.19 8.03 9.10
C VAL A 45 -0.88 7.08 8.57
N ALA A 46 -0.54 5.81 8.29
CA ALA A 46 -1.51 4.83 7.82
C ALA A 46 -2.66 4.62 8.82
N LEU A 47 -2.35 4.54 10.12
CA LEU A 47 -3.37 4.40 11.16
C LEU A 47 -4.24 5.65 11.28
N VAL A 48 -3.65 6.85 11.26
CA VAL A 48 -4.39 8.11 11.30
C VAL A 48 -5.31 8.24 10.09
N SER A 49 -4.80 7.98 8.88
CA SER A 49 -5.60 8.00 7.66
C SER A 49 -6.74 6.98 7.72
N LEU A 50 -6.49 5.79 8.25
CA LEU A 50 -7.53 4.75 8.40
C LEU A 50 -8.63 5.18 9.37
N VAL A 51 -8.26 5.78 10.52
CA VAL A 51 -9.23 6.28 11.50
C VAL A 51 -10.05 7.42 10.91
N LEU A 52 -9.40 8.38 10.25
CA LEU A 52 -10.11 9.49 9.59
C LEU A 52 -11.07 8.98 8.51
N PHE A 53 -10.61 8.04 7.67
CA PHE A 53 -11.45 7.43 6.66
C PHE A 53 -12.67 6.73 7.27
N ALA A 54 -12.47 5.93 8.33
CA ALA A 54 -13.56 5.24 9.01
C ALA A 54 -14.58 6.23 9.60
N LEU A 55 -14.11 7.30 10.26
CA LEU A 55 -14.98 8.34 10.82
C LEU A 55 -15.77 9.07 9.72
N CYS A 56 -15.11 9.51 8.66
CA CYS A 56 -15.77 10.17 7.53
C CYS A 56 -16.78 9.24 6.83
N PHE A 57 -16.44 7.95 6.69
CA PHE A 57 -17.31 6.95 6.08
C PHE A 57 -18.58 6.74 6.91
N VAL A 58 -18.44 6.55 8.23
CA VAL A 58 -19.59 6.36 9.14
C VAL A 58 -20.46 7.62 9.17
N LEU A 59 -19.87 8.81 9.28
CA LEU A 59 -20.63 10.07 9.25
C LEU A 59 -21.40 10.25 7.94
N SER A 60 -20.74 10.00 6.80
CA SER A 60 -21.38 10.10 5.49
C SER A 60 -22.51 9.08 5.35
N TYR A 61 -22.31 7.85 5.83
CA TYR A 61 -23.35 6.82 5.86
C TYR A 61 -24.59 7.29 6.64
N ILE A 62 -24.40 7.83 7.85
CA ILE A 62 -25.48 8.36 8.68
C ILE A 62 -26.21 9.51 7.98
N VAL A 63 -25.48 10.43 7.34
CA VAL A 63 -26.10 11.52 6.57
C VAL A 63 -26.93 10.95 5.41
N CYS A 64 -26.40 9.98 4.66
CA CYS A 64 -27.13 9.33 3.57
C CYS A 64 -28.41 8.63 4.05
N THR A 65 -28.38 7.93 5.19
CA THR A 65 -29.56 7.27 5.73
C THR A 65 -30.62 8.27 6.20
N ILE A 66 -30.21 9.38 6.81
CA ILE A 66 -31.12 10.47 7.21
C ILE A 66 -31.76 11.11 5.97
N VAL A 67 -30.95 11.44 4.96
CA VAL A 67 -31.42 12.11 3.72
C VAL A 67 -32.36 11.21 2.92
N ALA A 68 -32.08 9.91 2.83
CA ALA A 68 -32.95 8.97 2.14
C ALA A 68 -34.16 8.53 2.97
N GLY A 69 -34.15 8.77 4.29
CA GLY A 69 -35.17 8.29 5.21
C GLY A 69 -35.21 6.75 5.37
N SER A 70 -34.18 6.05 4.89
CA SER A 70 -34.06 4.59 4.93
C SER A 70 -32.62 4.19 5.20
N LEU A 71 -32.42 3.08 5.92
CA LEU A 71 -31.10 2.48 6.10
C LEU A 71 -30.51 2.00 4.77
N GLU A 72 -31.38 1.55 3.87
CA GLU A 72 -30.99 1.10 2.53
C GLU A 72 -31.13 2.24 1.53
N PHE A 73 -30.44 3.35 1.79
CA PHE A 73 -30.51 4.57 0.98
C PHE A 73 -30.20 4.32 -0.51
N TRP A 74 -29.37 3.32 -0.82
CA TRP A 74 -29.05 2.91 -2.19
C TRP A 74 -30.25 2.38 -2.97
N HIS A 75 -31.24 1.77 -2.29
CA HIS A 75 -32.49 1.36 -2.92
C HIS A 75 -33.40 2.57 -3.18
N VAL A 76 -33.46 3.52 -2.24
CA VAL A 76 -34.23 4.76 -2.40
C VAL A 76 -33.68 5.62 -3.55
N TRP A 77 -32.35 5.65 -3.71
CA TRP A 77 -31.69 6.37 -4.80
C TRP A 77 -31.59 5.56 -6.10
N GLY A 78 -32.08 4.32 -6.11
CA GLY A 78 -32.14 3.49 -7.32
C GLY A 78 -30.79 3.08 -7.89
N TRP A 79 -29.77 2.86 -7.05
CA TRP A 79 -28.43 2.45 -7.49
C TRP A 79 -28.40 1.13 -8.24
N PHE A 80 -29.33 0.23 -7.92
CA PHE A 80 -29.39 -1.14 -8.45
C PHE A 80 -30.69 -1.42 -9.21
N SER A 81 -31.36 -0.38 -9.71
CA SER A 81 -32.56 -0.53 -10.54
C SER A 81 -32.18 -1.05 -11.93
N VAL A 82 -32.08 -2.38 -12.05
CA VAL A 82 -32.12 -3.12 -13.32
C VAL A 82 -33.48 -3.78 -13.45
#